data_AF-A0A078JYG3-F1
#
_entry.id   AF-A0A078JYG3-F1
#
_cell.length_a   1.000
_cell.length_b   1.000
_cell.length_c   1.000
_cell.angle_alpha   90.00
_cell.angle_beta   90.00
_cell.angle_gamma   90.00
#
_symmetry.space_group_name_H-M   'P 1'
#
loop_
_entity.id
_entity.type
_entity.pdbx_description
1 polymer ?
#
loop_
_entity_poly.entity_id
_entity_poly.type
_entity_poly.pdbx_seq_one_letter_code
_entity_poly.pdbx_strand_id
1 'polypeptide(L)'
;MERTEPESGNGRRVVVIGGGIAGSLASKSLQFDSDVTLIDPKEYFEITWASLRSMVEPSFAERTLINHKKYLQNGRVVTSPAVNITNSEVVTADGLVLGYDYLVIATGHNDVLPKTRQEKLSQYQSEYEKITSSESILIVGGGPSGVELAAEIAVDFPEKKVTLVHNGPRLLEFVGQKAADKAFDWLKTKKVEVLLNQRVDLSSASDGDKNYRTSGGERVHADCYFLCIGKPLSSKWLN
;
A
#
# COMPACT_ATOMS: atom_id res chain seq x y z
N MET A 1 -29.43 -10.96 28.67
CA MET A 1 -28.23 -10.71 27.83
C MET A 1 -27.06 -11.31 28.56
N GLU A 2 -26.62 -12.45 28.06
CA GLU A 2 -25.61 -13.30 28.69
C GLU A 2 -24.23 -12.75 28.31
N ARG A 3 -23.55 -12.11 29.28
CA ARG A 3 -22.14 -11.75 29.14
C ARG A 3 -21.34 -13.04 29.22
N THR A 4 -20.82 -13.48 28.10
CA THR A 4 -19.81 -14.55 28.06
C THR A 4 -18.50 -13.94 28.53
N GLU A 5 -18.18 -14.12 29.82
CA GLU A 5 -16.81 -13.93 30.30
C GLU A 5 -15.99 -15.14 29.82
N PRO A 6 -14.90 -14.96 29.05
CA PRO A 6 -14.00 -16.07 28.75
C PRO A 6 -13.18 -16.37 30.00
N GLU A 7 -13.12 -17.65 30.36
CA GLU A 7 -12.23 -18.19 31.39
C GLU A 7 -10.80 -17.67 31.19
N SER A 8 -10.25 -17.09 32.25
CA SER A 8 -8.90 -16.52 32.28
C SER A 8 -7.84 -17.61 32.08
N GLY A 9 -7.45 -17.84 30.83
CA GLY A 9 -6.11 -18.32 30.51
C GLY A 9 -5.10 -17.33 31.11
N ASN A 10 -4.06 -17.84 31.74
CA ASN A 10 -3.12 -17.10 32.59
C ASN A 10 -2.22 -16.06 31.86
N GLY A 11 -2.64 -15.55 30.70
CA GLY A 11 -1.90 -14.63 29.83
C GLY A 11 -2.56 -13.25 29.73
N ARG A 12 -1.74 -12.19 29.58
CA ARG A 12 -2.22 -10.81 29.37
C ARG A 12 -2.95 -10.70 28.04
N ARG A 13 -4.04 -9.91 27.99
CA ARG A 13 -4.78 -9.63 26.74
C ARG A 13 -4.10 -8.53 25.96
N VAL A 14 -3.68 -8.83 24.73
CA VAL A 14 -3.02 -7.87 23.84
C VAL A 14 -3.84 -7.69 22.58
N VAL A 15 -4.29 -6.46 22.31
CA VAL A 15 -4.93 -6.11 21.05
C VAL A 15 -3.93 -5.39 20.15
N VAL A 16 -3.81 -5.83 18.90
CA VAL A 16 -2.96 -5.22 17.88
C VAL A 16 -3.85 -4.71 16.76
N ILE A 17 -3.76 -3.42 16.41
CA ILE A 17 -4.54 -2.80 15.34
C ILE A 17 -3.64 -2.55 14.12
N GLY A 18 -3.92 -3.22 13.01
CA GLY A 18 -3.20 -3.16 11.75
C GLY A 18 -2.24 -4.33 11.56
N GLY A 19 -2.57 -5.25 10.65
CA GLY A 19 -1.76 -6.40 10.23
C GLY A 19 -0.81 -6.08 9.07
N GLY A 20 -0.21 -4.89 9.09
CA GLY A 20 0.97 -4.59 8.30
C GLY A 20 2.24 -5.19 8.91
N ILE A 21 3.42 -4.78 8.42
CA ILE A 21 4.72 -5.31 8.88
C ILE A 21 4.85 -5.31 10.41
N ALA A 22 4.61 -4.16 11.04
CA ALA A 22 4.79 -4.01 12.48
C ALA A 22 3.78 -4.85 13.28
N GLY A 23 2.48 -4.74 12.98
CA GLY A 23 1.46 -5.45 13.76
C GLY A 23 1.45 -6.96 13.50
N SER A 24 1.69 -7.42 12.27
CA SER A 24 1.86 -8.85 11.99
C SER A 24 3.05 -9.44 12.75
N LEU A 25 4.18 -8.73 12.80
CA LEU A 25 5.35 -9.18 13.54
C LEU A 25 5.09 -9.19 15.06
N ALA A 26 4.45 -8.15 15.59
CA ALA A 26 4.07 -8.07 17.00
C ALA A 26 3.12 -9.21 17.38
N SER A 27 2.02 -9.38 16.63
CA SER A 27 1.06 -10.47 16.88
C SER A 27 1.71 -11.84 16.78
N LYS A 28 2.55 -12.07 15.76
CA LYS A 28 3.23 -13.35 15.58
C LYS A 28 4.16 -13.67 16.74
N SER A 29 4.83 -12.67 17.29
CA SER A 29 5.81 -12.87 18.37
C SER A 29 5.10 -13.06 19.72
N LEU A 30 4.04 -12.30 19.99
CA LEU A 30 3.36 -12.29 21.29
C LEU A 30 2.37 -13.46 21.48
N GLN A 31 1.98 -14.17 20.41
CA GLN A 31 0.95 -15.22 20.47
C GLN A 31 1.30 -16.42 21.38
N PHE A 32 2.55 -16.54 21.83
CA PHE A 32 2.99 -17.63 22.71
C PHE A 32 3.01 -17.23 24.19
N ASP A 33 2.99 -15.93 24.48
CA ASP A 33 3.14 -15.37 25.82
C ASP A 33 1.89 -14.59 26.28
N SER A 34 0.88 -14.43 25.42
CA SER A 34 -0.27 -13.56 25.64
C SER A 34 -1.49 -13.99 24.81
N ASP A 35 -2.69 -13.59 25.25
CA ASP A 35 -3.91 -13.72 24.46
C ASP A 35 -3.98 -12.58 23.44
N VAL A 36 -3.55 -12.87 22.21
CA VAL A 36 -3.40 -11.88 21.15
C VAL A 36 -4.63 -11.83 20.25
N THR A 37 -5.22 -10.65 20.09
CA THR A 37 -6.19 -10.35 19.02
C THR A 37 -5.61 -9.34 18.03
N LEU A 38 -5.48 -9.74 16.76
CA LEU A 38 -5.15 -8.88 15.64
C LEU A 38 -6.42 -8.36 14.97
N ILE A 39 -6.58 -7.04 14.89
CA ILE A 39 -7.64 -6.35 14.17
C ILE A 39 -7.03 -5.75 12.90
N ASP A 40 -7.50 -6.15 11.72
CA ASP A 40 -7.09 -5.58 10.42
C ASP A 40 -8.33 -5.50 9.52
N PRO A 41 -8.55 -4.41 8.75
CA PRO A 41 -9.57 -4.39 7.70
C PRO A 41 -9.44 -5.52 6.66
N LYS A 42 -8.24 -6.09 6.51
CA LYS A 42 -7.86 -7.12 5.56
C LYS A 42 -7.67 -8.46 6.24
N GLU A 43 -7.86 -9.56 5.51
CA GLU A 43 -7.59 -10.91 6.04
C GLU A 43 -6.14 -11.39 5.84
N TYR A 44 -5.30 -10.57 5.20
CA TYR A 44 -3.95 -10.93 4.78
C TYR A 44 -2.91 -9.86 5.09
N PHE A 45 -1.72 -10.35 5.40
CA PHE A 45 -0.48 -9.60 5.40
C PHE A 45 0.06 -9.48 3.97
N GLU A 46 0.65 -8.34 3.66
CA GLU A 46 1.21 -8.04 2.34
C GLU A 46 2.67 -7.59 2.46
N ILE A 47 3.53 -8.19 1.63
CA ILE A 47 4.91 -7.74 1.43
C ILE A 47 4.90 -6.55 0.45
N THR A 48 4.75 -5.34 0.98
CA THR A 48 4.44 -4.14 0.19
C THR A 48 5.53 -3.74 -0.80
N TRP A 49 6.81 -4.03 -0.51
CA TRP A 49 7.92 -3.74 -1.44
C TRP A 49 7.99 -4.70 -2.64
N ALA A 50 7.11 -5.70 -2.70
CA ALA A 50 6.96 -6.53 -3.89
C ALA A 50 5.75 -6.13 -4.76
N SER A 51 4.96 -5.14 -4.31
CA SER A 51 3.71 -4.74 -4.98
C SER A 51 3.92 -4.29 -6.42
N LEU A 52 4.99 -3.55 -6.68
CA LEU A 52 5.27 -3.01 -8.01
C LEU A 52 5.70 -4.10 -8.99
N ARG A 53 6.48 -5.08 -8.53
CA ARG A 53 6.73 -6.30 -9.31
C ARG A 53 5.45 -7.05 -9.59
N SER A 54 4.54 -7.16 -8.62
CA SER A 54 3.23 -7.80 -8.80
C SER A 54 2.32 -7.09 -9.80
N MET A 55 2.51 -5.79 -10.07
CA MET A 55 1.77 -5.07 -11.11
C MET A 55 2.21 -5.43 -12.53
N VAL A 56 3.47 -5.82 -12.73
CA VAL A 56 4.01 -6.23 -14.05
C VAL A 56 4.10 -7.75 -14.22
N GLU A 57 4.06 -8.51 -13.13
CA GLU A 57 4.06 -9.97 -13.09
C GLU A 57 3.07 -10.48 -12.01
N PRO A 58 1.76 -10.59 -12.32
CA PRO A 58 0.73 -10.93 -11.34
C PRO A 58 0.94 -12.26 -10.62
N SER A 59 1.55 -13.26 -11.27
CA SER A 59 1.87 -14.54 -10.65
C SER A 59 2.82 -14.40 -9.46
N PHE A 60 3.66 -13.35 -9.44
CA PHE A 60 4.53 -13.04 -8.30
C PHE A 60 3.72 -12.73 -7.03
N ALA A 61 2.52 -12.16 -7.16
CA ALA A 61 1.71 -11.71 -6.03
C ALA A 61 1.27 -12.86 -5.10
N GLU A 62 1.18 -14.09 -5.62
CA GLU A 62 0.69 -15.22 -4.81
C GLU A 62 1.55 -15.48 -3.58
N ARG A 63 2.86 -15.24 -3.67
CA ARG A 63 3.84 -15.42 -2.59
C ARG A 63 4.01 -14.20 -1.69
N THR A 64 3.43 -13.05 -2.06
CA THR A 64 3.55 -11.80 -1.29
C THR A 64 2.37 -11.58 -0.35
N LEU A 65 1.26 -12.30 -0.58
CA LEU A 65 0.03 -12.21 0.19
C LEU A 65 -0.16 -13.44 1.08
N ILE A 66 -0.05 -13.23 2.39
CA ILE A 66 -0.09 -14.29 3.40
C ILE A 66 -1.28 -14.05 4.33
N ASN A 67 -2.28 -14.93 4.29
CA ASN A 67 -3.44 -14.83 5.20
C ASN A 67 -2.97 -14.79 6.66
N HIS A 68 -3.56 -13.90 7.47
CA HIS A 68 -3.15 -13.70 8.87
C HIS A 68 -3.20 -15.01 9.67
N LYS A 69 -4.21 -15.84 9.42
CA LYS A 69 -4.39 -17.16 10.01
C LYS A 69 -3.27 -18.16 9.72
N LYS A 70 -2.39 -17.92 8.73
CA LYS A 70 -1.24 -18.81 8.45
C LYS A 70 -0.11 -18.64 9.47
N TYR A 71 0.10 -17.43 9.99
CA TYR A 71 1.20 -17.16 10.93
C TYR A 71 0.73 -16.90 12.37
N LEU A 72 -0.54 -16.56 12.56
CA LEU A 72 -1.16 -16.37 13.87
C LEU A 72 -2.05 -17.60 14.15
N GLN A 73 -1.44 -18.66 14.70
CA GLN A 73 -2.11 -19.92 15.01
C GLN A 73 -2.67 -19.93 16.45
N ASN A 74 -2.02 -19.21 17.37
CA ASN A 74 -2.37 -19.12 18.79
C ASN A 74 -2.97 -17.75 19.15
N GLY A 75 -3.72 -17.15 18.24
CA GLY A 75 -4.35 -15.85 18.45
C GLY A 75 -5.60 -15.68 17.60
N ARG A 76 -6.35 -14.61 17.88
CA ARG A 76 -7.59 -14.28 17.19
C ARG A 76 -7.31 -13.26 16.09
N VAL A 77 -7.93 -13.44 14.92
CA VAL A 77 -7.96 -12.45 13.84
C VAL A 77 -9.38 -11.90 13.72
N VAL A 78 -9.50 -10.57 13.68
CA VAL A 78 -10.75 -9.84 13.45
C VAL A 78 -10.59 -9.01 12.18
N THR A 79 -11.29 -9.41 11.12
CA THR A 79 -11.25 -8.74 9.82
C THR A 79 -12.25 -7.58 9.77
N SER A 80 -11.94 -6.48 10.45
CA SER A 80 -12.79 -5.28 10.51
C SER A 80 -11.94 -4.05 10.83
N PRO A 81 -12.28 -2.85 10.31
CA PRO A 81 -11.64 -1.61 10.73
C PRO A 81 -11.88 -1.32 12.21
N ALA A 82 -10.84 -0.93 12.95
CA ALA A 82 -11.01 -0.25 14.23
C ALA A 82 -11.50 1.19 13.97
N VAL A 83 -12.53 1.60 14.71
CA VAL A 83 -13.17 2.92 14.52
C VAL A 83 -13.11 3.80 15.76
N ASN A 84 -12.85 3.21 16.93
CA ASN A 84 -12.70 3.94 18.18
C ASN A 84 -11.81 3.16 19.16
N ILE A 85 -11.15 3.88 20.06
CA ILE A 85 -10.48 3.31 21.24
C ILE A 85 -10.88 4.06 22.50
N THR A 86 -10.91 3.36 23.61
CA THR A 86 -10.91 3.93 24.96
C THR A 86 -9.62 3.52 25.67
N ASN A 87 -9.46 3.88 26.95
CA ASN A 87 -8.31 3.45 27.74
C ASN A 87 -8.20 1.94 27.97
N SER A 88 -9.25 1.17 27.67
CA SER A 88 -9.29 -0.27 27.95
C SER A 88 -9.95 -1.10 26.85
N GLU A 89 -10.56 -0.48 25.84
CA GLU A 89 -11.33 -1.18 24.81
C GLU A 89 -11.07 -0.62 23.40
N VAL A 90 -11.20 -1.49 22.41
CA VAL A 90 -11.24 -1.12 20.99
C VAL A 90 -12.63 -1.47 20.45
N VAL A 91 -13.18 -0.58 19.62
CA VAL A 91 -14.45 -0.79 18.91
C VAL A 91 -14.17 -0.95 17.42
N THR A 92 -14.71 -1.99 16.81
CA THR A 92 -14.64 -2.21 15.35
C THR A 92 -15.87 -1.67 14.62
N ALA A 93 -15.76 -1.43 13.32
CA ALA A 93 -16.85 -0.95 12.47
C ALA A 93 -18.06 -1.88 12.50
N ASP A 94 -17.84 -3.17 12.76
CA ASP A 94 -18.86 -4.22 12.81
C ASP A 94 -19.57 -4.26 14.19
N GLY A 95 -19.20 -3.37 15.12
CA GLY A 95 -19.78 -3.26 16.45
C GLY A 95 -19.15 -4.18 17.50
N LEU A 96 -18.05 -4.87 17.18
CA LEU A 96 -17.33 -5.68 18.16
C LEU A 96 -16.57 -4.77 19.14
N VAL A 97 -16.70 -5.05 20.43
CA VAL A 97 -15.96 -4.38 21.50
C VAL A 97 -14.97 -5.37 22.11
N LEU A 98 -13.69 -5.01 22.15
CA LEU A 98 -12.60 -5.85 22.62
C LEU A 98 -11.85 -5.16 23.74
N GLY A 99 -11.92 -5.70 24.96
CA GLY A 99 -11.11 -5.26 26.09
C GLY A 99 -9.66 -5.72 25.96
N TYR A 100 -8.72 -4.91 26.44
CA TYR A 100 -7.29 -5.21 26.41
C TYR A 100 -6.58 -4.79 27.70
N ASP A 101 -5.45 -5.44 27.98
CA ASP A 101 -4.49 -4.99 28.99
C ASP A 101 -3.35 -4.18 28.35
N TYR A 102 -3.03 -4.50 27.08
CA TYR A 102 -2.09 -3.75 26.24
C TYR A 102 -2.66 -3.55 24.84
N LEU A 103 -2.43 -2.36 24.28
CA LEU A 103 -2.83 -2.00 22.93
C LEU A 103 -1.60 -1.64 22.08
N VAL A 104 -1.49 -2.23 20.90
CA VAL A 104 -0.50 -1.87 19.88
C VAL A 104 -1.21 -1.23 18.70
N ILE A 105 -0.88 0.03 18.40
CA ILE A 105 -1.40 0.77 17.25
C ILE A 105 -0.36 0.71 16.12
N ALA A 106 -0.67 -0.03 15.06
CA ALA A 106 0.19 -0.28 13.91
C ALA A 106 -0.55 -0.01 12.58
N THR A 107 -1.37 1.04 12.53
CA THR A 107 -2.32 1.32 11.44
C THR A 107 -1.72 1.89 10.15
N GLY A 108 -0.42 2.21 10.12
CA GLY A 108 0.27 2.61 8.91
C GLY A 108 -0.35 3.82 8.20
N HIS A 109 -0.56 3.70 6.88
CA HIS A 109 -1.10 4.76 6.03
C HIS A 109 -2.57 4.54 5.69
N ASN A 110 -3.27 5.61 5.38
CA ASN A 110 -4.67 5.57 4.98
C ASN A 110 -4.77 5.10 3.52
N ASP A 111 -4.97 3.80 3.35
CA ASP A 111 -5.14 3.15 2.06
C ASP A 111 -6.49 2.45 1.93
N VAL A 112 -7.10 2.60 0.77
CA VAL A 112 -8.25 1.78 0.37
C VAL A 112 -7.69 0.48 -0.20
N LEU A 113 -7.62 -0.55 0.63
CA LEU A 113 -7.09 -1.86 0.26
C LEU A 113 -8.22 -2.88 0.11
N PRO A 114 -8.11 -3.80 -0.87
CA PRO A 114 -8.99 -4.96 -0.95
C PRO A 114 -8.98 -5.76 0.36
N LYS A 115 -10.16 -6.18 0.82
CA LYS A 115 -10.33 -6.85 2.11
C LYS A 115 -9.83 -8.28 2.07
N THR A 116 -10.05 -8.96 0.95
CA THR A 116 -9.68 -10.36 0.77
C THR A 116 -8.42 -10.53 -0.05
N ARG A 117 -7.71 -11.65 0.17
CA ARG A 117 -6.52 -11.99 -0.63
C ARG A 117 -6.88 -12.15 -2.10
N GLN A 118 -8.05 -12.71 -2.39
CA GLN A 118 -8.51 -12.92 -3.77
C GLN A 118 -8.75 -11.58 -4.49
N GLU A 119 -9.45 -10.64 -3.86
CA GLU A 119 -9.66 -9.31 -4.46
C GLU A 119 -8.32 -8.59 -4.71
N LYS A 120 -7.33 -8.76 -3.81
CA LYS A 120 -6.00 -8.17 -4.02
C LYS A 120 -5.24 -8.78 -5.19
N LEU A 121 -5.33 -10.10 -5.39
CA LEU A 121 -4.77 -10.75 -6.60
C LEU A 121 -5.47 -10.26 -7.87
N SER A 122 -6.82 -10.15 -7.85
CA SER A 122 -7.57 -9.60 -8.97
C SER A 122 -7.19 -8.14 -9.26
N GLN A 123 -6.92 -7.33 -8.22
CA GLN A 123 -6.42 -5.97 -8.40
C GLN A 123 -5.09 -5.95 -9.17
N TYR A 124 -4.11 -6.79 -8.79
CA TYR A 124 -2.84 -6.89 -9.50
C TYR A 124 -3.02 -7.33 -10.96
N GLN A 125 -3.94 -8.27 -11.21
CA GLN A 125 -4.30 -8.68 -12.56
C GLN A 125 -4.88 -7.52 -13.39
N SER A 126 -5.78 -6.72 -12.80
CA SER A 126 -6.35 -5.54 -13.47
C SER A 126 -5.31 -4.44 -13.72
N GLU A 127 -4.37 -4.25 -12.80
CA GLU A 127 -3.25 -3.30 -12.96
C GLU A 127 -2.32 -3.74 -14.10
N TYR A 128 -2.02 -5.05 -14.19
CA TYR A 128 -1.27 -5.64 -15.30
C TYR A 128 -1.97 -5.48 -16.65
N GLU A 129 -3.28 -5.74 -16.71
CA GLU A 129 -4.09 -5.54 -17.91
C GLU A 129 -4.12 -4.07 -18.34
N LYS A 130 -4.21 -3.15 -17.37
CA LYS A 130 -4.12 -1.71 -17.62
C LYS A 130 -2.75 -1.32 -18.20
N ILE A 131 -1.65 -1.89 -17.72
CA ILE A 131 -0.30 -1.66 -18.26
C ILE A 131 -0.18 -2.25 -19.68
N THR A 132 -0.56 -3.51 -19.86
CA THR A 132 -0.38 -4.22 -21.13
C THR A 132 -1.22 -3.64 -22.27
N SER A 133 -2.43 -3.18 -21.98
CA SER A 133 -3.33 -2.53 -22.97
C SER A 133 -3.00 -1.06 -23.28
N SER A 134 -2.07 -0.44 -22.53
CA SER A 134 -1.65 0.96 -22.73
C SER A 134 -0.38 1.03 -23.59
N GLU A 135 -0.34 1.94 -24.56
CA GLU A 135 0.89 2.26 -25.30
C GLU A 135 1.69 3.36 -24.60
N SER A 136 0.99 4.24 -23.88
CA SER A 136 1.56 5.38 -23.15
C SER A 136 1.09 5.41 -21.70
N ILE A 137 2.03 5.54 -20.77
CA ILE A 137 1.80 5.40 -19.33
C ILE A 137 2.40 6.60 -18.60
N LEU A 138 1.58 7.25 -17.78
CA LEU A 138 1.99 8.35 -16.90
C LEU A 138 2.14 7.86 -15.45
N ILE A 139 3.30 8.10 -14.85
CA ILE A 139 3.57 7.84 -13.43
C ILE A 139 3.71 9.18 -12.72
N VAL A 140 2.93 9.39 -11.66
CA VAL A 140 2.92 10.63 -10.89
C VAL A 140 3.58 10.42 -9.53
N GLY A 141 4.75 11.01 -9.33
CA GLY A 141 5.55 10.97 -8.10
C GLY A 141 6.88 10.24 -8.29
N GLY A 142 8.00 10.95 -8.13
CA GLY A 142 9.37 10.45 -8.28
C GLY A 142 10.01 9.91 -7.00
N GLY A 143 9.18 9.44 -6.06
CA GLY A 143 9.65 8.72 -4.86
C GLY A 143 10.01 7.26 -5.18
N PRO A 144 10.33 6.43 -4.16
CA PRO A 144 10.68 5.01 -4.34
C PRO A 144 9.71 4.28 -5.25
N SER A 145 8.42 4.38 -4.96
CA SER A 145 7.40 3.62 -5.68
C SER A 145 7.26 4.03 -7.14
N GLY A 146 7.34 5.33 -7.45
CA GLY A 146 7.20 5.76 -8.85
C GLY A 146 8.44 5.48 -9.68
N VAL A 147 9.62 5.57 -9.08
CA VAL A 147 10.87 5.19 -9.75
C VAL A 147 10.93 3.69 -10.01
N GLU A 148 10.55 2.87 -9.03
CA GLU A 148 10.51 1.41 -9.17
C GLU A 148 9.46 0.99 -10.20
N LEU A 149 8.24 1.53 -10.17
CA LEU A 149 7.22 1.20 -11.17
C LEU A 149 7.64 1.62 -12.59
N ALA A 150 8.26 2.79 -12.74
CA ALA A 150 8.79 3.23 -14.03
C ALA A 150 9.86 2.28 -14.54
N ALA A 151 10.73 1.79 -13.65
CA ALA A 151 11.79 0.85 -14.00
C ALA A 151 11.24 -0.54 -14.38
N GLU A 152 10.30 -1.08 -13.59
CA GLU A 152 9.63 -2.37 -13.87
C GLU A 152 8.97 -2.35 -15.25
N ILE A 153 8.18 -1.30 -15.55
CA ILE A 153 7.51 -1.18 -16.85
C ILE A 153 8.52 -1.02 -17.98
N ALA A 154 9.55 -0.18 -17.83
CA ALA A 154 10.53 0.07 -18.89
C ALA A 154 11.44 -1.13 -19.19
N VAL A 155 11.55 -2.09 -18.26
CA VAL A 155 12.30 -3.33 -18.45
C VAL A 155 11.43 -4.40 -19.11
N ASP A 156 10.21 -4.62 -18.61
CA ASP A 156 9.35 -5.71 -19.07
C ASP A 156 8.56 -5.35 -20.33
N PHE A 157 8.33 -4.04 -20.59
CA PHE A 157 7.60 -3.52 -21.75
C PHE A 157 8.39 -2.39 -22.44
N PRO A 158 9.57 -2.69 -23.02
CA PRO A 158 10.49 -1.69 -23.57
C PRO A 158 9.92 -0.88 -24.75
N GLU A 159 8.83 -1.33 -25.35
CA GLU A 159 8.11 -0.65 -26.44
C GLU A 159 7.17 0.46 -25.96
N LYS A 160 6.76 0.45 -24.68
CA LYS A 160 5.78 1.39 -24.14
C LYS A 160 6.42 2.75 -23.85
N LYS A 161 5.67 3.84 -24.09
CA LYS A 161 6.08 5.19 -23.69
C LYS A 161 5.79 5.40 -22.21
N VAL A 162 6.82 5.55 -21.39
CA VAL A 162 6.67 5.85 -19.96
C VAL A 162 7.08 7.31 -19.69
N THR A 163 6.20 8.06 -19.04
CA THR A 163 6.48 9.42 -18.55
C THR A 163 6.35 9.47 -17.03
N LEU A 164 7.42 9.85 -16.32
CA LEU A 164 7.46 10.04 -14.88
C LEU A 164 7.47 11.54 -14.56
N VAL A 165 6.46 12.02 -13.85
CA VAL A 165 6.35 13.42 -13.42
C VAL A 165 6.56 13.51 -11.91
N HIS A 166 7.47 14.37 -11.47
CA HIS A 166 7.78 14.59 -10.06
C HIS A 166 7.78 16.08 -9.72
N ASN A 167 7.22 16.42 -8.56
CA ASN A 167 7.05 17.81 -8.14
C ASN A 167 8.32 18.44 -7.56
N GLY A 168 9.30 17.63 -7.19
CA GLY A 168 10.57 18.08 -6.64
C GLY A 168 11.67 18.18 -7.71
N PRO A 169 12.83 18.73 -7.32
CA PRO A 169 13.94 18.98 -8.23
C PRO A 169 14.71 17.73 -8.62
N ARG A 170 14.50 16.59 -7.95
CA ARG A 170 15.21 15.32 -8.15
C ARG A 170 14.34 14.13 -7.77
N LEU A 171 14.63 12.98 -8.37
CA LEU A 171 14.05 11.70 -7.94
C LEU A 171 14.66 11.25 -6.61
N LEU A 172 13.92 10.41 -5.86
CA LEU A 172 14.40 9.75 -4.64
C LEU A 172 15.07 10.73 -3.66
N GLU A 173 14.43 11.84 -3.31
CA GLU A 173 15.06 12.92 -2.54
C GLU A 173 15.61 12.49 -1.16
N PHE A 174 15.13 11.37 -0.62
CA PHE A 174 15.61 10.78 0.63
C PHE A 174 17.00 10.12 0.53
N VAL A 175 17.51 9.83 -0.67
CA VAL A 175 18.86 9.30 -0.88
C VAL A 175 19.84 10.40 -1.31
N GLY A 176 21.14 10.11 -1.15
CA GLY A 176 22.20 11.03 -1.57
C GLY A 176 22.17 11.34 -3.07
N GLN A 177 22.56 12.56 -3.43
CA GLN A 177 22.56 13.10 -4.80
C GLN A 177 23.07 12.11 -5.85
N LYS A 178 24.26 11.51 -5.62
CA LYS A 178 24.87 10.56 -6.56
C LYS A 178 23.99 9.33 -6.85
N ALA A 179 23.22 8.85 -5.86
CA ALA A 179 22.32 7.72 -6.05
C ALA A 179 21.04 8.14 -6.81
N ALA A 180 20.50 9.32 -6.50
CA ALA A 180 19.39 9.90 -7.24
C ALA A 180 19.73 10.14 -8.72
N ASP A 181 20.91 10.68 -9.01
CA ASP A 181 21.39 10.91 -10.38
C ASP A 181 21.55 9.60 -11.15
N LYS A 182 22.11 8.56 -10.51
CA LYS A 182 22.19 7.23 -11.12
C LYS A 182 20.82 6.66 -11.49
N ALA A 183 19.81 6.83 -10.63
CA ALA A 183 18.46 6.37 -10.93
C ALA A 183 17.84 7.17 -12.09
N PHE A 184 18.00 8.50 -12.08
CA PHE A 184 17.54 9.38 -13.16
C PHE A 184 18.19 9.01 -14.50
N ASP A 185 19.51 8.90 -14.54
CA ASP A 185 20.27 8.57 -15.75
C ASP A 185 19.89 7.18 -16.27
N TRP A 186 19.75 6.20 -15.38
CA TRP A 186 19.33 4.85 -15.75
C TRP A 186 17.93 4.85 -16.39
N LEU A 187 16.96 5.56 -15.80
CA LEU A 187 15.62 5.70 -16.39
C LEU A 187 15.69 6.36 -17.78
N LYS A 188 16.53 7.39 -17.95
CA LYS A 188 16.78 8.02 -19.26
C LYS A 188 17.39 7.04 -20.27
N THR A 189 18.32 6.18 -19.87
CA THR A 189 18.87 5.14 -20.77
C THR A 189 17.82 4.13 -21.23
N LYS A 190 16.75 3.95 -20.42
CA LYS A 190 15.57 3.15 -20.74
C LYS A 190 14.47 3.95 -21.47
N LYS A 191 14.79 5.16 -21.94
CA LYS A 191 13.87 6.05 -22.68
C LYS A 191 12.63 6.49 -21.88
N VAL A 192 12.69 6.42 -20.54
CA VAL A 192 11.66 7.02 -19.68
C VAL A 192 11.78 8.53 -19.76
N GLU A 193 10.69 9.20 -20.10
CA GLU A 193 10.60 10.66 -20.05
C GLU A 193 10.42 11.08 -18.59
N VAL A 194 11.33 11.91 -18.06
CA VAL A 194 11.28 12.36 -16.66
C VAL A 194 11.12 13.88 -16.62
N LEU A 195 10.03 14.35 -16.02
CA LEU A 195 9.69 15.76 -15.83
C LEU A 195 9.77 16.11 -14.34
N LEU A 196 10.74 16.95 -13.98
CA LEU A 196 11.01 17.38 -12.60
C LEU A 196 10.45 18.79 -12.37
N ASN A 197 10.25 19.17 -11.10
CA ASN A 197 9.63 20.43 -10.69
C ASN A 197 8.23 20.65 -11.26
N GLN A 198 7.50 19.57 -11.52
CA GLN A 198 6.18 19.62 -12.16
C GLN A 198 5.16 18.80 -11.39
N ARG A 199 3.94 19.33 -11.29
CA ARG A 199 2.75 18.61 -10.79
C ARG A 199 1.86 18.26 -11.95
N VAL A 200 1.13 17.16 -11.85
CA VAL A 200 0.08 16.79 -12.81
C VAL A 200 -1.27 17.22 -12.27
N ASP A 201 -2.05 17.92 -13.10
CA ASP A 201 -3.47 18.13 -12.85
C ASP A 201 -4.24 16.95 -13.44
N LEU A 202 -4.75 16.06 -12.57
CA LEU A 202 -5.52 14.90 -12.99
C LEU A 202 -6.96 15.26 -13.38
N SER A 203 -7.45 16.43 -12.96
CA SER A 203 -8.78 16.91 -13.33
C SER A 203 -8.82 17.53 -14.73
N SER A 204 -7.66 17.79 -15.33
CA SER A 204 -7.57 18.34 -16.69
C SER A 204 -7.94 17.33 -17.77
N ALA A 205 -7.90 16.02 -17.45
CA ALA A 205 -8.41 14.98 -18.32
C ALA A 205 -9.94 14.98 -18.22
N SER A 206 -10.64 15.57 -19.21
CA SER A 206 -12.08 15.35 -19.35
C SER A 206 -12.34 13.86 -19.60
N ASP A 207 -13.54 13.37 -19.27
CA ASP A 207 -13.91 11.96 -19.48
C ASP A 207 -13.60 11.53 -20.95
N GLY A 208 -12.56 10.70 -21.13
CA GLY A 208 -12.06 10.25 -22.42
C GLY A 208 -10.87 11.02 -23.02
N ASP A 209 -10.53 12.21 -22.54
CA ASP A 209 -9.33 12.94 -22.99
C ASP A 209 -8.10 12.49 -22.19
N LYS A 210 -7.32 11.59 -22.80
CA LYS A 210 -6.06 11.01 -22.29
C LYS A 210 -4.90 12.02 -22.22
N ASN A 211 -5.20 13.32 -22.08
CA ASN A 211 -4.23 14.40 -22.04
C ASN A 211 -4.20 15.05 -20.65
N TYR A 212 -3.07 14.90 -19.97
CA TYR A 212 -2.81 15.48 -18.66
C TYR A 212 -1.99 16.76 -18.80
N ARG A 213 -2.31 17.78 -18.00
CA ARG A 213 -1.56 19.03 -17.99
C ARG A 213 -0.62 19.08 -16.79
N THR A 214 0.62 19.47 -17.03
CA THR A 214 1.58 19.72 -15.96
C THR A 214 1.53 21.17 -15.50
N SER A 215 2.04 21.44 -14.30
CA SER A 215 2.21 22.82 -13.80
C SER A 215 3.26 23.62 -14.59
N GLY A 216 4.11 22.97 -15.38
CA GLY A 216 5.04 23.63 -16.31
C GLY A 216 4.39 24.06 -17.63
N GLY A 217 3.14 23.63 -17.88
CA GLY A 217 2.38 23.95 -19.08
C GLY A 217 2.45 22.87 -20.16
N GLU A 218 3.23 21.81 -19.95
CA GLU A 218 3.31 20.66 -20.86
C GLU A 218 2.00 19.87 -20.89
N ARG A 219 1.73 19.27 -22.06
CA ARG A 219 0.64 18.30 -22.26
C ARG A 219 1.25 16.91 -22.37
N VAL A 220 0.87 16.02 -21.47
CA VAL A 220 1.31 14.63 -21.44
C VAL A 220 0.15 13.74 -21.88
N HIS A 221 0.26 13.12 -23.04
CA HIS A 221 -0.69 12.09 -23.46
C HIS A 221 -0.32 10.76 -22.81
N ALA A 222 -1.30 10.11 -22.17
CA ALA A 222 -1.14 8.78 -21.56
C ALA A 222 -2.46 8.02 -21.57
N ASP A 223 -2.42 6.77 -22.06
CA ASP A 223 -3.57 5.86 -22.05
C ASP A 223 -4.01 5.50 -20.64
N CYS A 224 -3.07 5.48 -19.70
CA CYS A 224 -3.35 5.27 -18.31
C CYS A 224 -2.33 5.97 -17.40
N TYR A 225 -2.71 6.16 -16.13
CA TYR A 225 -1.81 6.71 -15.13
C TYR A 225 -1.79 5.93 -13.82
N PHE A 226 -0.69 6.08 -13.08
CA PHE A 226 -0.48 5.54 -11.73
C PHE A 226 -0.06 6.65 -10.77
N LEU A 227 -0.66 6.65 -9.58
CA LEU A 227 -0.35 7.60 -8.51
C LEU A 227 0.62 6.97 -7.53
N CYS A 228 1.85 7.48 -7.52
CA CYS A 228 2.94 7.08 -6.65
C CYS A 228 3.32 8.24 -5.71
N ILE A 229 2.30 8.93 -5.19
CA ILE A 229 2.44 10.05 -4.26
C ILE A 229 2.32 9.57 -2.80
N GLY A 230 2.90 10.34 -1.88
CA GLY A 230 2.82 10.06 -0.45
C GLY A 230 1.37 9.98 0.04
N LYS A 231 1.12 9.03 0.94
CA LYS A 231 -0.20 8.78 1.53
C LYS A 231 -0.21 9.29 2.97
N PRO A 232 -1.31 9.86 3.47
CA PRO A 232 -1.39 10.32 4.84
C PRO A 232 -1.40 9.15 5.83
N LEU A 233 -0.99 9.41 7.07
CA LEU A 233 -1.05 8.42 8.16
C LEU A 233 -2.51 8.04 8.49
N SER A 234 -2.72 6.78 8.86
CA SER A 234 -4.02 6.25 9.28
C SER A 234 -4.24 6.47 10.79
N SER A 235 -4.31 7.74 11.19
CA SER A 235 -4.47 8.15 12.59
C SER A 235 -5.74 8.97 12.86
N LYS A 236 -6.55 9.29 11.85
CA LYS A 236 -7.76 10.13 11.99
C LYS A 236 -8.85 9.55 12.91
N TRP A 237 -8.78 8.26 13.21
CA TRP A 237 -9.74 7.55 14.05
C TRP A 237 -9.32 7.51 15.54
N LEU A 238 -8.13 8.05 15.88
CA LEU A 238 -7.55 8.07 17.23
C LEU A 238 -7.93 9.31 18.07
N ASN A 239 -9.09 9.92 17.83
CA ASN A 239 -9.46 11.19 18.47
C ASN A 239 -9.44 11.14 20.01
#